data_AF-A0A927B117-F1
#
_entry.id   AF-A0A927B117-F1
#
_cell.length_a   1.000
_cell.length_b   1.000
_cell.length_c   1.000
_cell.angle_alpha   90.00
_cell.angle_beta   90.00
_cell.angle_gamma   90.00
#
_symmetry.space_group_name_H-M   'P 1'
#
loop_
_entity.id
_entity.type
_entity.pdbx_description
1 polymer ?
#
loop_
_entity_poly.entity_id
_entity_poly.type
_entity_poly.pdbx_seq_one_letter_code
_entity_poly.pdbx_strand_id
1 'polypeptide(L)'
;MKQLKAMFPDVLGVRECGLYNADGYQIWEYARQDDYTIVAFDKDIPVIGSVKGFPPKIIWLRTGNLNNSAICLLFTDHLDQFNAFIDDERKGCLMVYPNSSSDNQTIEE
;
A
#
# COMPACT_ATOMS: atom_id res chain seq x y z
N MET A 1 -2.27 -11.62 10.16
CA MET A 1 -0.95 -11.86 9.53
C MET A 1 -0.68 -13.28 9.08
N LYS A 2 -0.92 -14.36 9.85
CA LYS A 2 -0.55 -15.74 9.41
C LYS A 2 -1.04 -16.14 8.00
N GLN A 3 -2.31 -15.88 7.68
CA GLN A 3 -2.87 -16.20 6.36
C GLN A 3 -2.30 -15.30 5.24
N LEU A 4 -2.17 -14.00 5.50
CA LEU A 4 -1.61 -13.05 4.53
C LEU A 4 -0.16 -13.42 4.18
N LYS A 5 0.66 -13.73 5.18
CA LYS A 5 2.04 -14.18 4.99
C LYS A 5 2.17 -15.51 4.26
N ALA A 6 1.20 -16.41 4.41
CA ALA A 6 1.23 -17.68 3.71
C ALA A 6 1.06 -17.49 2.19
N MET A 7 0.38 -16.43 1.75
CA MET A 7 0.19 -16.12 0.32
C MET A 7 1.15 -15.04 -0.19
N PHE A 8 1.54 -14.11 0.67
CA PHE A 8 2.45 -13.01 0.36
C PHE A 8 3.55 -12.95 1.43
N PRO A 9 4.60 -13.80 1.31
CA PRO A 9 5.64 -13.93 2.34
C PRO A 9 6.44 -12.65 2.55
N ASP A 10 6.55 -11.81 1.52
CA ASP A 10 7.29 -10.54 1.55
C ASP A 10 6.49 -9.39 2.18
N VAL A 11 5.22 -9.61 2.52
CA VAL A 11 4.39 -8.61 3.22
C VAL A 11 4.72 -8.60 4.70
N LEU A 12 5.18 -7.45 5.18
CA LEU A 12 5.50 -7.19 6.58
C LEU A 12 4.49 -6.24 7.20
N GLY A 13 4.01 -6.57 8.40
CA GLY A 13 3.23 -5.62 9.19
C GLY A 13 4.13 -4.64 9.95
N VAL A 14 3.66 -3.41 10.19
CA VAL A 14 4.41 -2.38 10.94
C VAL A 14 4.97 -2.87 12.29
N ARG A 15 4.25 -3.77 12.98
CA ARG A 15 4.72 -4.37 14.24
C ARG A 15 5.97 -5.22 14.06
N GLU A 16 6.10 -5.89 12.92
CA GLU A 16 7.21 -6.79 12.60
C GLU A 16 8.46 -6.01 12.21
N CYS A 17 8.30 -4.82 11.64
CA CYS A 17 9.37 -3.86 11.40
C CYS A 17 9.78 -3.08 12.66
N GLY A 18 9.18 -3.35 13.84
CA GLY A 18 9.44 -2.60 15.07
C GLY A 18 8.80 -1.21 15.12
N LEU A 19 7.87 -0.91 14.21
CA LEU A 19 7.25 0.41 14.01
C LEU A 19 5.87 0.54 14.66
N TYR A 20 5.56 -0.24 15.69
CA TYR A 20 4.20 -0.27 16.27
C TYR A 20 3.70 1.09 16.78
N ASN A 21 4.59 1.93 17.31
CA ASN A 21 4.29 3.28 17.79
C ASN A 21 4.87 4.37 16.88
N ALA A 22 5.30 4.00 15.68
CA ALA A 22 5.87 4.93 14.73
C ALA A 22 4.77 5.79 14.11
N ASP A 23 5.05 7.07 13.87
CA ASP A 23 4.18 7.93 13.09
C ASP A 23 4.30 7.66 11.57
N GLY A 24 3.44 8.29 10.78
CA GLY A 24 3.44 8.10 9.34
C GLY A 24 4.76 8.51 8.66
N TYR A 25 5.49 9.48 9.21
CA TYR A 25 6.76 9.93 8.65
C TYR A 25 7.87 8.90 8.91
N GLN A 26 7.91 8.34 10.11
CA GLN A 26 8.84 7.27 10.47
C GLN A 26 8.60 6.02 9.63
N ILE A 27 7.34 5.65 9.38
CA ILE A 27 6.99 4.54 8.47
C ILE A 27 7.44 4.85 7.03
N TRP A 28 7.19 6.07 6.55
CA TRP A 28 7.62 6.51 5.22
C TRP A 28 9.13 6.44 5.04
N GLU A 29 9.89 6.96 6.02
CA GLU A 29 11.35 6.98 5.97
C GLU A 29 11.93 5.56 6.07
N TYR A 30 11.35 4.69 6.90
CA TYR A 30 11.74 3.28 6.98
C TYR A 30 11.58 2.58 5.63
N ALA A 31 10.43 2.74 4.99
CA ALA A 31 10.18 2.14 3.69
C ALA A 31 11.11 2.70 2.60
N ARG A 32 11.45 4.00 2.67
CA ARG A 32 12.41 4.63 1.76
C ARG A 32 13.80 4.01 1.86
N GLN A 33 14.27 3.75 3.07
CA GLN A 33 15.63 3.27 3.33
C GLN A 33 15.82 1.82 2.88
N ASP A 34 14.79 1.00 3.05
CA ASP A 34 14.82 -0.44 2.76
C ASP A 34 14.11 -0.83 1.44
N ASP A 35 13.78 0.15 0.59
CA ASP A 35 13.12 -0.01 -0.72
C ASP A 35 11.77 -0.76 -0.67
N TYR A 36 10.97 -0.48 0.36
CA TYR A 36 9.63 -1.03 0.50
C TYR A 36 8.57 -0.19 -0.20
N THR A 37 7.52 -0.86 -0.70
CA THR A 37 6.24 -0.24 -1.03
C THR A 37 5.33 -0.26 0.20
N ILE A 38 4.75 0.89 0.54
CA ILE A 38 3.84 1.00 1.68
C ILE A 38 2.42 0.70 1.24
N VAL A 39 1.73 -0.20 1.95
CA VAL A 39 0.29 -0.39 1.84
C VAL A 39 -0.38 0.20 3.08
N ALA A 40 -1.25 1.20 2.89
CA ALA A 40 -1.87 1.93 4.00
C ALA A 40 -3.38 2.08 3.82
N PHE A 41 -4.10 2.08 4.94
CA PHE A 41 -5.50 2.55 5.01
C PHE A 41 -5.57 4.04 5.37
N ASP A 42 -4.61 4.49 6.18
CA ASP A 42 -4.55 5.86 6.70
C ASP A 42 -4.23 6.88 5.60
N LYS A 43 -4.99 7.98 5.62
CA LYS A 43 -4.85 9.09 4.67
C LYS A 43 -3.56 9.88 4.83
N ASP A 44 -2.87 9.76 5.97
CA ASP A 44 -1.71 10.58 6.28
C ASP A 44 -0.48 10.13 5.47
N ILE A 45 -0.36 8.83 5.17
CA ILE A 45 0.74 8.27 4.36
C ILE A 45 0.77 8.86 2.93
N PRO A 46 -0.31 8.85 2.13
CA PRO A 46 -0.28 9.45 0.79
C PRO A 46 -0.07 10.97 0.83
N VAL A 47 -0.52 11.67 1.89
CA VAL A 47 -0.22 13.09 2.08
C VAL A 47 1.28 13.30 2.26
N ILE A 48 1.94 12.47 3.09
CA ILE A 48 3.39 12.52 3.27
C ILE A 48 4.11 12.25 1.94
N GLY A 49 3.69 11.24 1.18
CA GLY A 49 4.26 10.95 -0.14
C GLY A 49 4.07 12.09 -1.15
N SER A 50 2.94 12.78 -1.12
CA SER A 50 2.71 13.95 -1.99
C SER A 50 3.64 15.13 -1.64
N VAL A 51 3.98 15.30 -0.35
CA VAL A 51 4.88 16.38 0.11
C VAL A 51 6.36 16.02 -0.06
N LYS A 52 6.74 14.76 0.19
CA LYS A 52 8.13 14.29 0.20
C LYS A 52 8.57 13.69 -1.13
N GLY A 53 7.62 13.38 -2.02
CA GLY A 53 7.86 12.66 -3.26
C GLY A 53 7.90 11.15 -3.06
N PHE A 54 8.32 10.46 -4.12
CA PHE A 54 8.61 9.03 -4.13
C PHE A 54 10.04 8.83 -4.65
N PRO A 55 10.75 7.76 -4.27
CA PRO A 55 10.32 6.64 -3.41
C PRO A 55 10.17 7.00 -1.92
N PRO A 56 9.46 6.18 -1.10
CA PRO A 56 8.80 4.90 -1.42
C PRO A 56 7.49 5.07 -2.19
N LYS A 57 7.09 3.99 -2.87
CA LYS A 57 5.76 3.87 -3.49
C LYS A 57 4.69 3.61 -2.44
N ILE A 58 3.48 4.10 -2.70
CA ILE A 58 2.35 4.00 -1.77
C ILE A 58 1.14 3.38 -2.48
N ILE A 59 0.60 2.31 -1.91
CA ILE A 59 -0.71 1.73 -2.27
C ILE A 59 -1.69 2.14 -1.16
N TRP A 60 -2.62 3.03 -1.49
CA TRP A 60 -3.63 3.52 -0.56
C TRP A 60 -4.95 2.78 -0.74
N LEU A 61 -5.30 1.96 0.25
CA LEU A 61 -6.54 1.19 0.29
C LEU A 61 -7.70 2.07 0.76
N ARG A 62 -8.54 2.50 -0.19
CA ARG A 62 -9.76 3.28 0.01
C ARG A 62 -10.97 2.42 0.41
N THR A 63 -10.73 1.30 1.09
CA THR A 63 -11.73 0.27 1.44
C THR A 63 -12.24 0.39 2.87
N GLY A 64 -11.63 1.24 3.69
CA GLY A 64 -11.77 1.18 5.15
C GLY A 64 -11.03 -0.04 5.73
N ASN A 65 -11.21 -0.29 7.03
CA ASN A 65 -10.52 -1.38 7.73
C ASN A 65 -10.97 -2.74 7.22
N LEU A 66 -10.02 -3.53 6.71
CA LEU A 66 -10.23 -4.89 6.28
C LEU A 66 -9.63 -5.89 7.27
N ASN A 67 -10.28 -7.05 7.41
CA ASN A 67 -9.67 -8.18 8.10
C ASN A 67 -8.65 -8.88 7.18
N ASN A 68 -7.82 -9.77 7.74
CA ASN A 68 -6.77 -10.45 6.98
C ASN A 68 -7.31 -11.16 5.72
N SER A 69 -8.45 -11.85 5.81
CA SER A 69 -9.02 -12.60 4.69
C SER A 69 -9.46 -11.68 3.54
N ALA A 70 -10.04 -10.53 3.88
CA ALA A 70 -10.44 -9.53 2.89
C ALA A 70 -9.22 -8.84 2.24
N ILE A 71 -8.16 -8.57 3.02
CA ILE A 71 -6.89 -8.07 2.47
C ILE A 71 -6.30 -9.08 1.49
N CYS A 72 -6.32 -10.37 1.84
CA CYS A 72 -5.82 -11.42 0.96
C CYS A 72 -6.55 -11.45 -0.37
N LEU A 73 -7.89 -11.39 -0.35
CA LEU A 73 -8.69 -11.37 -1.57
C LEU A 73 -8.38 -10.12 -2.41
N LEU A 74 -8.31 -8.95 -1.77
CA LEU A 74 -7.96 -7.70 -2.46
C LEU A 74 -6.57 -7.77 -3.10
N PHE A 75 -5.57 -8.31 -2.41
CA PHE A 75 -4.23 -8.44 -2.97
C PHE A 75 -4.21 -9.41 -4.15
N THR A 76 -4.95 -10.51 -4.07
CA THR A 76 -5.06 -11.47 -5.19
C THR A 76 -5.76 -10.84 -6.39
N ASP A 77 -6.88 -10.14 -6.17
CA ASP A 77 -7.68 -9.51 -7.24
C ASP A 77 -6.93 -8.38 -7.96
N HIS A 78 -6.01 -7.70 -7.26
CA HIS A 78 -5.27 -6.55 -7.76
C HIS A 78 -3.77 -6.83 -8.01
N LEU A 79 -3.34 -8.09 -7.97
CA LEU A 79 -1.91 -8.45 -8.02
C LEU A 79 -1.21 -7.91 -9.27
N ASP A 80 -1.83 -8.06 -10.43
CA ASP A 80 -1.29 -7.55 -11.70
C ASP A 80 -1.19 -6.02 -11.70
N GLN A 81 -2.18 -5.33 -11.12
CA GLN A 81 -2.17 -3.88 -10.97
C GLN A 81 -1.06 -3.41 -10.04
N PHE A 82 -0.83 -4.14 -8.94
CA PHE A 82 0.23 -3.83 -7.97
C PHE A 82 1.60 -4.01 -8.60
N ASN A 83 1.84 -5.12 -9.30
CA ASN A 83 3.11 -5.37 -10.00
C ASN A 83 3.37 -4.30 -11.07
N ALA A 84 2.37 -4.00 -11.92
CA ALA A 84 2.52 -2.96 -12.93
C ALA A 84 2.78 -1.56 -12.34
N PHE A 85 2.20 -1.26 -11.16
CA PHE A 85 2.47 0.00 -10.46
C PHE A 85 3.86 0.04 -9.83
N ILE A 86 4.31 -1.07 -9.24
CA ILE A 86 5.64 -1.19 -8.64
C ILE A 86 6.71 -1.02 -9.72
N ASP A 87 6.50 -1.59 -10.91
CA ASP A 87 7.46 -1.51 -12.02
C ASP A 87 7.46 -0.14 -12.74
N ASP A 88 6.41 0.70 -12.60
CA ASP A 88 6.35 2.01 -13.26
C ASP A 88 7.08 3.09 -12.45
N GLU A 89 8.31 3.41 -12.80
CA GLU A 89 9.15 4.43 -12.14
C GLU A 89 8.54 5.84 -12.11
N ARG A 90 7.46 6.11 -12.86
CA ARG A 90 6.82 7.44 -12.91
C ARG A 90 5.66 7.58 -11.93
N LYS A 91 5.26 6.50 -11.26
CA LYS A 91 4.11 6.49 -10.35
C LYS A 91 4.54 6.32 -8.89
N GLY A 92 4.09 7.26 -8.06
CA GLY A 92 4.36 7.27 -6.62
C GLY A 92 3.22 6.77 -5.73
N CYS A 93 1.97 6.91 -6.18
CA CYS A 93 0.78 6.53 -5.39
C CYS A 93 -0.26 5.83 -6.25
N LEU A 94 -0.80 4.72 -5.75
CA LEU A 94 -1.92 3.98 -6.33
C LEU A 94 -3.09 3.97 -5.35
N MET A 95 -4.25 4.45 -5.75
CA MET A 95 -5.47 4.34 -4.97
C MET A 95 -6.26 3.09 -5.36
N VAL A 96 -6.63 2.28 -4.38
CA VAL A 96 -7.39 1.04 -4.57
C VAL A 96 -8.71 1.16 -3.87
N TYR A 97 -9.79 1.07 -4.62
CA TYR A 97 -11.15 1.12 -4.08
C TYR A 97 -11.67 -0.30 -3.85
N PRO A 98 -12.61 -0.50 -2.91
CA PRO A 98 -13.29 -1.78 -2.82
C PRO A 98 -13.99 -2.03 -4.15
N ASN A 99 -14.01 -3.29 -4.61
CA ASN A 99 -14.78 -3.74 -5.77
C ASN A 99 -16.27 -3.43 -5.54
N SER A 100 -16.63 -2.19 -5.82
CA SER A 100 -17.98 -1.74 -6.09
C SER A 100 -18.14 -2.05 -7.56
N SER A 101 -19.09 -2.92 -7.93
CA SER A 101 -19.35 -3.28 -9.32
C SER A 101 -19.28 -2.06 -10.25
N SER A 102 -18.25 -2.03 -11.11
CA SER A 102 -18.00 -1.04 -12.19
C SER A 102 -17.34 0.30 -11.78
N ASP A 103 -16.42 0.73 -12.64
CA ASP A 103 -15.77 2.06 -12.73
C ASP A 103 -14.47 2.30 -11.93
N ASN A 104 -13.38 1.70 -12.42
CA ASN A 104 -12.04 2.30 -12.30
C ASN A 104 -11.91 3.43 -13.35
N GLN A 105 -12.18 4.67 -12.95
CA GLN A 105 -11.75 5.85 -13.70
C GLN A 105 -10.36 6.27 -13.23
N THR A 106 -9.37 6.06 -14.08
CA THR A 106 -8.07 6.74 -14.03
C THR A 106 -8.31 8.24 -14.15
N ILE A 107 -8.01 8.99 -13.10
CA ILE A 107 -7.83 10.45 -13.22
C ILE A 107 -6.44 10.64 -13.79
N GLU A 108 -6.37 10.92 -15.08
CA GLU A 108 -5.21 11.56 -15.70
C GLU A 108 -5.25 13.05 -15.34
N GLU A 109 -4.13 13.57 -14.82
CA GLU A 109 -3.87 15.02 -14.76
C GLU A 109 -3.40 15.52 -16.13
#